data_AF-A0A8C3CLS7-F1
#
_entry.id   AF-A0A8C3CLS7-F1
#
_cell.length_a   1.000
_cell.length_b   1.000
_cell.length_c   1.000
_cell.angle_alpha   90.00
_cell.angle_beta   90.00
_cell.angle_gamma   90.00
#
_symmetry.space_group_name_H-M   'P 1'
#
loop_
_entity.id
_entity.type
_entity.pdbx_description
1 polymer ?
#
loop_
_entity_poly.entity_id
_entity_poly.type
_entity_poly.pdbx_seq_one_letter_code
_entity_poly.pdbx_strand_id
1 'polypeptide(L)'
;MSVGWPLWLGPERLLAAVMRLLLKCLRLGRRRRLGLLRQAGQLWHYGRLCLRSLLYNSFTNSDVVLDSLFEPVYWLVDHVTRWFGVVFVALVIGLTSSIVAIVYICLLPLILQTYTPAWICWHLTYGHWNLIMIVFHYYKAITTSPGHPPQAKNDVTGVSICRKCIAPKPARTHHCSICNRCVLKMDHHCPWLNNCVGHYNHRYFFSFCLFMTMGCIYCSISAWDMFRDAYAAIERMKLLEKDRLQVAANQTYYQTPPPTFSFRQRAFHKSVVYLWVLCSSVALALGALTLWHAALITRGETSIERHINKKERQRLQKKGKVFRNPYSYGSWDNWKVFLGVDVPRHWLTRVLLPSPHPPHGTGLSWELPPCVREQRVPLLAI
;
A
#
# COMPACT_ATOMS: atom_id res chain seq x y z
N MET A 1 100.98 -22.47 -64.97
CA MET A 1 100.34 -21.26 -65.52
C MET A 1 99.59 -20.57 -64.40
N SER A 2 99.91 -19.30 -64.21
CA SER A 2 99.58 -18.38 -63.14
C SER A 2 98.13 -17.90 -63.15
N VAL A 3 97.47 -17.92 -61.98
CA VAL A 3 96.41 -16.99 -61.57
C VAL A 3 96.52 -16.94 -60.03
N GLY A 4 96.84 -15.86 -59.32
CA GLY A 4 96.48 -14.46 -59.50
C GLY A 4 95.47 -14.09 -58.40
N TRP A 5 95.95 -13.64 -57.24
CA TRP A 5 95.14 -13.06 -56.13
C TRP A 5 94.37 -11.82 -56.62
N PRO A 6 93.19 -11.50 -56.03
CA PRO A 6 93.15 -10.34 -55.10
C PRO A 6 92.10 -10.51 -53.96
N LEU A 7 92.37 -10.14 -52.70
CA LEU A 7 92.40 -8.79 -52.10
C LEU A 7 91.02 -8.08 -52.02
N TRP A 8 90.66 -7.62 -50.80
CA TRP A 8 89.60 -6.66 -50.39
C TRP A 8 88.19 -7.19 -50.04
N LEU A 9 88.01 -7.60 -48.78
CA LEU A 9 86.71 -7.62 -48.08
C LEU A 9 86.35 -6.17 -47.67
N GLY A 10 85.67 -5.45 -48.55
CA GLY A 10 85.26 -4.05 -48.30
C GLY A 10 84.17 -3.90 -47.21
N PRO A 11 84.11 -2.72 -46.55
CA PRO A 11 83.12 -2.37 -45.50
C PRO A 11 81.65 -2.52 -45.95
N GLU A 12 81.41 -2.52 -47.25
CA GLU A 12 80.14 -2.77 -47.94
C GLU A 12 79.44 -4.09 -47.51
N ARG A 13 80.19 -5.19 -47.35
CA ARG A 13 79.60 -6.51 -47.00
C ARG A 13 79.20 -6.58 -45.52
N LEU A 14 79.95 -5.91 -44.64
CA LEU A 14 79.64 -5.82 -43.21
C LEU A 14 78.41 -4.93 -42.98
N LEU A 15 78.34 -3.78 -43.64
CA LEU A 15 77.16 -2.89 -43.64
C LEU A 15 75.91 -3.61 -44.15
N ALA A 16 76.02 -4.37 -45.25
CA ALA A 16 74.91 -5.16 -45.78
C ALA A 16 74.48 -6.29 -44.84
N ALA A 17 75.40 -6.89 -44.06
CA ALA A 17 75.06 -7.90 -43.06
C ALA A 17 74.35 -7.27 -41.84
N VAL A 18 74.84 -6.13 -41.34
CA VAL A 18 74.24 -5.39 -40.23
C VAL A 18 72.86 -4.84 -40.61
N MET A 19 72.69 -4.27 -41.80
CA MET A 19 71.37 -3.85 -42.30
C MET A 19 70.39 -5.02 -42.41
N ARG A 20 70.84 -6.20 -42.89
CA ARG A 20 69.97 -7.39 -42.97
C ARG A 20 69.57 -7.91 -41.59
N LEU A 21 70.46 -7.82 -40.60
CA LEU A 21 70.16 -8.19 -39.22
C LEU A 21 69.18 -7.19 -38.57
N LEU A 22 69.40 -5.89 -38.73
CA LEU A 22 68.50 -4.82 -38.27
C LEU A 22 67.12 -4.94 -38.90
N LEU A 23 67.04 -5.19 -40.22
CA LEU A 23 65.77 -5.45 -40.92
C LEU A 23 65.07 -6.71 -40.40
N LYS A 24 65.80 -7.79 -40.08
CA LYS A 24 65.23 -8.99 -39.45
C LYS A 24 64.70 -8.70 -38.04
N CYS A 25 65.45 -7.98 -37.21
CA CYS A 25 65.03 -7.60 -35.86
C CYS A 25 63.82 -6.66 -35.87
N LEU A 26 63.78 -5.69 -36.78
CA LEU A 26 62.63 -4.81 -37.00
C LEU A 26 61.40 -5.60 -37.49
N ARG A 27 61.57 -6.56 -38.40
CA ARG A 27 60.48 -7.45 -38.86
C ARG A 27 59.96 -8.36 -37.76
N LEU A 28 60.83 -8.90 -36.91
CA LEU A 28 60.48 -9.72 -35.74
C LEU A 28 59.73 -8.89 -34.68
N GLY A 29 60.21 -7.69 -34.37
CA GLY A 29 59.54 -6.75 -33.48
C GLY A 29 58.17 -6.32 -34.00
N ARG A 30 58.05 -6.05 -35.31
CA ARG A 30 56.78 -5.72 -35.97
C ARG A 30 55.80 -6.89 -35.95
N ARG A 31 56.26 -8.13 -36.20
CA ARG A 31 55.44 -9.36 -36.09
C ARG A 31 54.93 -9.59 -34.66
N ARG A 32 55.79 -9.42 -33.65
CA ARG A 32 55.43 -9.62 -32.24
C ARG A 32 54.44 -8.56 -31.75
N ARG A 33 54.63 -7.29 -32.16
CA ARG A 33 53.71 -6.19 -31.87
C ARG A 33 52.36 -6.35 -32.59
N LEU A 34 52.34 -6.84 -33.83
CA LEU A 34 51.11 -7.24 -34.52
C LEU A 34 50.40 -8.40 -33.82
N GLY A 35 51.14 -9.38 -33.31
CA GLY A 35 50.59 -10.52 -32.56
C GLY A 35 49.87 -10.09 -31.27
N LEU A 36 50.49 -9.19 -30.50
CA LEU A 36 49.91 -8.61 -29.28
C LEU A 36 48.68 -7.75 -29.58
N LEU A 37 48.72 -6.91 -30.62
CA LEU A 37 47.55 -6.13 -31.07
C LEU A 37 46.40 -7.04 -31.51
N ARG A 38 46.71 -8.17 -32.16
CA ARG A 38 45.72 -9.15 -32.61
C ARG A 38 45.12 -9.92 -31.43
N GLN A 39 45.91 -10.29 -30.42
CA GLN A 39 45.43 -10.89 -29.16
C GLN A 39 44.57 -9.91 -28.36
N ALA A 40 44.99 -8.64 -28.23
CA ALA A 40 44.20 -7.61 -27.57
C ALA A 40 42.88 -7.36 -28.31
N GLY A 41 42.91 -7.35 -29.65
CA GLY A 41 41.71 -7.27 -30.48
C GLY A 41 40.76 -8.46 -30.28
N GLN A 42 41.30 -9.68 -30.19
CA GLN A 42 40.51 -10.89 -29.92
C GLN A 42 39.91 -10.88 -28.50
N LEU A 43 40.68 -10.50 -27.49
CA LEU A 43 40.19 -10.34 -26.11
C LEU A 43 39.12 -9.25 -26.01
N TRP A 44 39.30 -8.13 -26.71
CA TRP A 44 38.29 -7.07 -26.79
C TRP A 44 37.02 -7.56 -27.48
N HIS A 45 37.13 -8.28 -28.60
CA HIS A 45 35.98 -8.84 -29.29
C HIS A 45 35.25 -9.89 -28.44
N TYR A 46 35.98 -10.77 -27.76
CA TYR A 46 35.42 -11.79 -26.88
C TYR A 46 34.79 -11.15 -25.64
N GLY A 47 35.46 -10.19 -25.00
CA GLY A 47 34.92 -9.42 -23.88
C GLY A 47 33.67 -8.61 -24.27
N ARG A 48 33.68 -7.98 -25.44
CA ARG A 48 32.52 -7.28 -26.01
C ARG A 48 31.38 -8.26 -26.32
N LEU A 49 31.68 -9.47 -26.80
CA LEU A 49 30.69 -10.51 -27.06
C LEU A 49 30.11 -11.03 -25.75
N CYS A 50 30.92 -11.34 -24.73
CA CYS A 50 30.45 -11.73 -23.40
C CYS A 50 29.61 -10.64 -22.75
N LEU A 51 30.05 -9.38 -22.81
CA LEU A 51 29.30 -8.23 -22.30
C LEU A 51 27.97 -8.08 -23.05
N ARG A 52 27.99 -8.22 -24.38
CA ARG A 52 26.76 -8.27 -25.17
C ARG A 52 25.92 -9.49 -24.81
N SER A 53 26.43 -10.68 -24.57
CA SER A 53 25.61 -11.83 -24.18
C SER A 53 25.04 -11.70 -22.77
N LEU A 54 25.75 -11.04 -21.84
CA LEU A 54 25.28 -10.75 -20.48
C LEU A 54 24.22 -9.64 -20.47
N LEU A 55 24.35 -8.62 -21.32
CA LEU A 55 23.44 -7.48 -21.40
C LEU A 55 22.32 -7.65 -22.44
N TYR A 56 22.57 -8.43 -23.49
CA TYR A 56 21.61 -8.78 -24.55
C TYR A 56 20.90 -10.07 -24.13
N ASN A 57 20.13 -9.94 -23.07
CA ASN A 57 19.10 -10.87 -22.75
C ASN A 57 17.78 -10.18 -23.07
N SER A 58 16.90 -10.79 -23.87
CA SER A 58 15.55 -10.25 -24.10
C SER A 58 14.74 -10.11 -22.80
N PHE A 59 15.23 -10.73 -21.71
CA PHE A 59 14.70 -10.63 -20.36
C PHE A 59 15.34 -9.54 -19.47
N THR A 60 16.45 -8.91 -19.88
CA THR A 60 17.15 -7.87 -19.09
C THR A 60 16.95 -6.50 -19.74
N ASN A 61 15.90 -5.79 -19.35
CA ASN A 61 15.65 -4.40 -19.74
C ASN A 61 16.23 -3.43 -18.69
N SER A 62 16.24 -2.13 -19.00
CA SER A 62 16.66 -1.07 -18.06
C SER A 62 15.92 -1.14 -16.72
N ASP A 63 14.65 -1.55 -16.76
CA ASP A 63 13.81 -1.70 -15.57
C ASP A 63 14.37 -2.77 -14.62
N VAL A 64 14.84 -3.92 -15.14
CA VAL A 64 15.44 -4.98 -14.32
C VAL A 64 16.74 -4.52 -13.66
N VAL A 65 17.55 -3.73 -14.35
CA VAL A 65 18.80 -3.18 -13.78
C VAL A 65 18.48 -2.18 -12.68
N LEU A 66 17.53 -1.27 -12.90
CA LEU A 66 17.08 -0.32 -11.88
C LEU A 66 16.47 -1.05 -10.68
N ASP A 67 15.58 -2.02 -10.90
CA ASP A 67 14.97 -2.83 -9.84
C ASP A 67 16.04 -3.51 -8.97
N SER A 68 17.12 -4.02 -9.59
CA SER A 68 18.23 -4.68 -8.88
C SER A 68 19.06 -3.69 -8.06
N LEU A 69 19.35 -2.51 -8.61
CA LEU A 69 20.11 -1.46 -7.90
C LEU A 69 19.35 -0.89 -6.69
N PHE A 70 18.02 -0.76 -6.81
CA PHE A 70 17.17 -0.25 -5.73
C PHE A 70 16.70 -1.34 -4.75
N GLU A 71 17.05 -2.61 -4.96
CA GLU A 71 16.64 -3.72 -4.09
C GLU A 71 16.99 -3.51 -2.60
N PRO A 72 18.20 -3.01 -2.23
CA PRO A 72 18.51 -2.72 -0.82
C PRO A 72 17.64 -1.60 -0.23
N VAL A 73 17.29 -0.60 -1.05
CA VAL A 73 16.42 0.51 -0.65
C VAL A 73 15.00 -0.01 -0.43
N TYR A 74 14.48 -0.82 -1.35
CA TYR A 74 13.17 -1.45 -1.19
C TYR A 74 13.12 -2.33 0.05
N TRP A 75 14.17 -3.12 0.31
CA TRP A 75 14.27 -3.93 1.52
C TRP A 75 14.23 -3.09 2.79
N LEU A 76 14.98 -1.97 2.84
CA LEU A 76 14.96 -1.06 3.99
C LEU A 76 13.56 -0.46 4.19
N VAL A 77 12.94 0.06 3.13
CA VAL A 77 11.59 0.64 3.20
C VAL A 77 10.56 -0.41 3.64
N ASP A 78 10.63 -1.63 3.11
CA ASP A 78 9.73 -2.73 3.47
C ASP A 78 9.90 -3.12 4.95
N HIS A 79 11.15 -3.21 5.42
CA HIS A 79 11.46 -3.53 6.82
C HIS A 79 10.93 -2.45 7.78
N VAL A 80 11.20 -1.19 7.45
CA VAL A 80 10.72 -0.03 8.20
C VAL A 80 9.19 0.00 8.22
N THR A 81 8.54 -0.19 7.07
CA THR A 81 7.07 -0.20 6.95
C THR A 81 6.42 -1.28 7.83
N ARG A 82 7.03 -2.46 7.93
CA ARG A 82 6.55 -3.54 8.78
C ARG A 82 6.61 -3.20 10.27
N TRP A 83 7.68 -2.56 10.73
CA TRP A 83 7.81 -2.12 12.12
C TRP A 83 6.82 -0.99 12.44
N PHE A 84 6.71 0.00 11.55
CA PHE A 84 5.72 1.07 11.67
C PHE A 84 4.28 0.55 11.67
N GLY A 85 4.00 -0.58 11.01
CA GLY A 85 2.67 -1.21 11.04
C GLY A 85 2.16 -1.49 12.46
N VAL A 86 3.03 -1.96 13.35
CA VAL A 86 2.66 -2.20 14.77
C VAL A 86 2.31 -0.89 15.47
N VAL A 87 3.08 0.17 15.21
CA VAL A 87 2.84 1.51 15.76
C VAL A 87 1.51 2.07 15.26
N PHE A 88 1.18 1.91 13.98
CA PHE A 88 -0.10 2.37 13.43
C PHE A 88 -1.30 1.61 14.00
N VAL A 89 -1.17 0.29 14.22
CA VAL A 89 -2.23 -0.49 14.86
C VAL A 89 -2.46 -0.03 16.31
N ALA A 90 -1.37 0.14 17.07
CA ALA A 90 -1.45 0.68 18.44
C ALA A 90 -2.06 2.09 18.46
N LEU A 91 -1.71 2.93 17.47
CA LEU A 91 -2.25 4.28 17.33
C LEU A 91 -3.75 4.27 17.07
N VAL A 92 -4.26 3.43 16.16
CA VAL A 92 -5.71 3.32 15.91
C VAL A 92 -6.44 2.89 17.18
N ILE A 93 -5.95 1.86 17.87
CA ILE A 93 -6.54 1.38 19.13
C ILE A 93 -6.53 2.48 20.19
N GLY A 94 -5.41 3.18 20.36
CA GLY A 94 -5.26 4.26 21.35
C GLY A 94 -6.17 5.45 21.06
N LEU A 95 -6.23 5.91 19.80
CA LEU A 95 -7.09 7.01 19.39
C LEU A 95 -8.56 6.65 19.56
N THR A 96 -9.00 5.48 19.11
CA THR A 96 -10.40 5.04 19.30
C THR A 96 -10.74 4.89 20.78
N SER A 97 -9.85 4.30 21.59
CA SER A 97 -10.06 4.16 23.03
C SER A 97 -10.15 5.52 23.73
N SER A 98 -9.36 6.50 23.30
CA SER A 98 -9.40 7.86 23.85
C SER A 98 -10.74 8.55 23.57
N ILE A 99 -11.29 8.40 22.37
CA ILE A 99 -12.61 8.94 22.01
C ILE A 99 -13.70 8.27 22.84
N VAL A 100 -13.68 6.94 22.95
CA VAL A 100 -14.62 6.18 23.78
C VAL A 100 -14.55 6.65 25.23
N ALA A 101 -13.35 6.79 25.79
CA ALA A 101 -13.17 7.29 27.15
C ALA A 101 -13.76 8.70 27.34
N ILE A 102 -13.54 9.62 26.40
CA ILE A 102 -14.12 10.98 26.46
C ILE A 102 -15.65 10.92 26.40
N VAL A 103 -16.22 10.09 25.51
CA VAL A 103 -17.68 9.93 25.41
C VAL A 103 -18.27 9.44 26.72
N TYR A 104 -17.72 8.39 27.34
CA TYR A 104 -18.30 7.80 28.56
C TYR A 104 -18.00 8.58 29.83
N ILE A 105 -16.79 9.16 29.95
CA ILE A 105 -16.37 9.85 31.19
C ILE A 105 -16.79 11.32 31.17
N CYS A 106 -16.73 11.98 30.01
CA CYS A 106 -17.01 13.41 29.91
C CYS A 106 -18.41 13.69 29.35
N LEU A 107 -18.80 13.09 28.22
CA LEU A 107 -20.03 13.48 27.52
C LEU A 107 -21.27 12.82 28.13
N LEU A 108 -21.21 11.54 28.48
CA LEU A 108 -22.37 10.79 28.97
C LEU A 108 -23.02 11.42 30.21
N PRO A 109 -22.28 11.86 31.26
CA PRO A 109 -22.89 12.54 32.40
C PRO A 109 -23.67 13.80 32.01
N LEU A 110 -23.16 14.56 31.03
CA LEU A 110 -23.85 15.74 30.52
C LEU A 110 -25.10 15.34 29.72
N ILE A 111 -24.96 14.36 28.83
CA ILE A 111 -26.06 13.88 27.99
C ILE A 111 -27.24 13.40 28.86
N LEU A 112 -26.94 12.66 29.93
CA LEU A 112 -27.94 12.15 30.88
C LEU A 112 -28.68 13.26 31.65
N GLN A 113 -28.07 14.43 31.83
CA GLN A 113 -28.66 15.56 32.56
C GLN A 113 -29.39 16.55 31.64
N THR A 114 -28.96 16.67 30.38
CA THR A 114 -29.45 17.72 29.47
C THR A 114 -30.46 17.22 28.44
N TYR A 115 -30.35 15.98 27.97
CA TYR A 115 -31.16 15.49 26.85
C TYR A 115 -32.40 14.70 27.29
N THR A 116 -33.38 14.61 26.38
CA THR A 116 -34.59 13.82 26.61
C THR A 116 -34.26 12.31 26.66
N PRO A 117 -35.04 11.49 27.40
CA PRO A 117 -34.81 10.05 27.48
C PRO A 117 -34.76 9.34 26.11
N ALA A 118 -35.55 9.81 25.14
CA ALA A 118 -35.53 9.28 23.77
C ALA A 118 -34.19 9.52 23.08
N TRP A 119 -33.61 10.72 23.22
CA TRP A 119 -32.30 11.05 22.66
C TRP A 119 -31.16 10.29 23.35
N ILE A 120 -31.25 10.13 24.67
CA ILE A 120 -30.30 9.31 25.44
C ILE A 120 -30.32 7.87 24.92
N CYS A 121 -31.53 7.28 24.76
CA CYS A 121 -31.69 5.93 24.24
C CYS A 121 -31.10 5.80 22.82
N TRP A 122 -31.34 6.78 21.95
CA TRP A 122 -30.73 6.81 20.61
C TRP A 122 -29.21 6.85 20.64
N HIS A 123 -28.60 7.74 21.43
CA HIS A 123 -27.14 7.83 21.55
C HIS A 123 -26.53 6.53 22.06
N LEU A 124 -27.15 5.91 23.07
CA LEU A 124 -26.67 4.65 23.61
C LEU A 124 -26.82 3.53 22.57
N THR A 125 -27.99 3.36 21.96
CA THR A 125 -28.23 2.27 21.00
C THR A 125 -27.37 2.39 19.75
N TYR A 126 -27.39 3.54 19.08
CA TYR A 126 -26.57 3.78 17.89
C TYR A 126 -25.07 3.75 18.21
N GLY A 127 -24.67 4.41 19.30
CA GLY A 127 -23.26 4.50 19.71
C GLY A 127 -22.65 3.13 20.00
N HIS A 128 -23.35 2.27 20.76
CA HIS A 128 -22.88 0.92 21.03
C HIS A 128 -22.89 0.03 19.79
N TRP A 129 -23.95 0.11 18.97
CA TRP A 129 -24.01 -0.64 17.71
C TRP A 129 -22.83 -0.28 16.80
N ASN A 130 -22.58 1.00 16.59
CA ASN A 130 -21.49 1.46 15.75
C ASN A 130 -20.12 1.09 16.34
N LEU A 131 -19.91 1.22 17.65
CA LEU A 131 -18.68 0.80 18.32
C LEU A 131 -18.41 -0.71 18.15
N ILE A 132 -19.44 -1.55 18.32
CA ILE A 132 -19.34 -3.00 18.09
C ILE A 132 -18.92 -3.28 16.65
N MET A 133 -19.51 -2.59 15.68
CA MET A 133 -19.18 -2.76 14.26
C MET A 133 -17.74 -2.32 13.97
N ILE A 134 -17.27 -1.19 14.51
CA ILE A 134 -15.90 -0.71 14.35
C ILE A 134 -14.91 -1.74 14.92
N VAL A 135 -15.09 -2.14 16.18
CA VAL A 135 -14.17 -3.06 16.87
C VAL A 135 -14.14 -4.41 16.17
N PHE A 136 -15.29 -4.98 15.83
CA PHE A 136 -15.35 -6.27 15.15
C PHE A 136 -14.65 -6.24 13.79
N HIS A 137 -14.97 -5.27 12.93
CA HIS A 137 -14.40 -5.22 11.59
C HIS A 137 -12.91 -4.88 11.61
N TYR A 138 -12.47 -4.02 12.53
CA TYR A 138 -11.04 -3.75 12.71
C TYR A 138 -10.29 -5.00 13.16
N TYR A 139 -10.78 -5.67 14.21
CA TYR A 139 -10.20 -6.93 14.69
C TYR A 139 -10.11 -7.98 13.59
N LYS A 140 -11.18 -8.17 12.81
CA LYS A 140 -11.19 -9.12 11.70
C LYS A 140 -10.26 -8.70 10.57
N ALA A 141 -10.12 -7.41 10.27
CA ALA A 141 -9.21 -6.92 9.24
C ALA A 141 -7.73 -7.18 9.60
N ILE A 142 -7.34 -7.00 10.86
CA ILE A 142 -5.96 -7.21 11.32
C ILE A 142 -5.61 -8.69 11.51
N THR A 143 -6.55 -9.52 11.97
CA THR A 143 -6.29 -10.94 12.33
C THR A 143 -6.58 -11.93 11.20
N THR A 144 -7.46 -11.60 10.27
CA THR A 144 -7.81 -12.52 9.18
C THR A 144 -6.70 -12.52 8.13
N SER A 145 -6.16 -13.70 7.82
CA SER A 145 -5.21 -13.86 6.72
C SER A 145 -5.84 -13.35 5.42
N PRO A 146 -5.12 -12.57 4.59
CA PRO A 146 -5.67 -12.06 3.32
C PRO A 146 -5.86 -13.17 2.27
N GLY A 147 -5.30 -14.36 2.49
CA GLY A 147 -5.32 -15.49 1.57
C GLY A 147 -4.05 -15.59 0.74
N HIS A 148 -3.50 -16.79 0.65
CA HIS A 148 -2.28 -17.08 -0.11
C HIS A 148 -2.52 -18.27 -1.04
N PRO A 149 -1.91 -18.28 -2.23
CA PRO A 149 -1.94 -19.46 -3.08
C PRO A 149 -1.19 -20.63 -2.40
N PRO A 150 -1.63 -21.88 -2.61
CA PRO A 150 -0.92 -23.05 -2.09
C PRO A 150 0.48 -23.14 -2.70
N GLN A 151 1.46 -23.59 -1.92
CA GLN A 151 2.85 -23.75 -2.37
C GLN A 151 3.08 -25.06 -3.15
N ALA A 152 2.20 -26.05 -3.00
CA ALA A 152 2.28 -27.32 -3.73
C ALA A 152 1.93 -27.13 -5.21
N LYS A 153 2.57 -27.92 -6.09
CA LYS A 153 2.24 -28.06 -7.51
C LYS A 153 0.87 -28.75 -7.67
N ASN A 154 -0.20 -28.06 -7.32
CA ASN A 154 -1.55 -28.45 -7.72
C ASN A 154 -1.84 -27.85 -9.10
N ASP A 155 -2.81 -28.42 -9.84
CA ASP A 155 -3.33 -27.95 -11.13
C ASP A 155 -4.07 -26.59 -11.04
N VAL A 156 -3.51 -25.65 -10.29
CA VAL A 156 -4.02 -24.29 -10.19
C VAL A 156 -3.68 -23.58 -11.50
N THR A 157 -4.72 -23.20 -12.24
CA THR A 157 -4.60 -22.45 -13.49
C THR A 157 -3.99 -21.06 -13.23
N GLY A 158 -2.65 -21.00 -13.29
CA GLY A 158 -1.91 -19.76 -13.14
C GLY A 158 -2.00 -18.90 -14.40
N VAL A 159 -2.30 -17.61 -14.24
CA VAL A 159 -2.29 -16.64 -15.35
C VAL A 159 -0.88 -16.09 -15.63
N SER A 160 0.02 -16.20 -14.65
CA SER A 160 1.42 -15.78 -14.75
C SER A 160 2.26 -16.46 -13.66
N ILE A 161 3.58 -16.31 -13.69
CA ILE A 161 4.49 -16.82 -12.65
C ILE A 161 4.96 -15.66 -11.76
N CYS A 162 5.02 -15.87 -10.45
CA CYS A 162 5.71 -14.97 -9.54
C CYS A 162 7.22 -15.17 -9.63
N ARG A 163 7.96 -14.13 -10.01
CA ARG A 163 9.43 -14.17 -10.03
C ARG A 163 10.04 -14.34 -8.63
N LYS A 164 9.44 -13.72 -7.60
CA LYS A 164 9.93 -13.76 -6.21
C LYS A 164 9.58 -15.07 -5.49
N CYS A 165 8.35 -15.56 -5.64
CA CYS A 165 7.91 -16.82 -5.00
C CYS A 165 8.19 -18.07 -5.85
N ILE A 166 8.56 -17.91 -7.12
CA ILE A 166 8.78 -19.00 -8.09
C ILE A 166 7.59 -19.97 -8.12
N ALA A 167 6.38 -19.40 -8.19
CA ALA A 167 5.12 -20.16 -8.14
C ALA A 167 4.09 -19.58 -9.12
N PRO A 168 3.17 -20.40 -9.66
CA PRO A 168 2.01 -19.93 -10.41
C PRO A 168 1.17 -18.93 -9.61
N LYS A 169 0.84 -17.80 -10.24
CA LYS A 169 -0.10 -16.81 -9.72
C LYS A 169 -1.49 -17.12 -10.27
N PRO A 170 -2.45 -17.50 -9.41
CA PRO A 170 -3.85 -17.51 -9.79
C PRO A 170 -4.30 -16.13 -10.27
N ALA A 171 -5.43 -16.09 -10.97
CA ALA A 171 -6.04 -14.82 -11.39
C ALA A 171 -6.24 -13.88 -10.19
N ARG A 172 -6.03 -12.57 -10.41
CA ARG A 172 -6.15 -11.49 -9.40
C ARG A 172 -5.14 -11.58 -8.24
N THR A 173 -4.12 -12.44 -8.32
CA THR A 173 -3.09 -12.60 -7.30
C THR A 173 -1.87 -11.72 -7.58
N HIS A 174 -1.42 -10.98 -6.56
CA HIS A 174 -0.21 -10.15 -6.66
C HIS A 174 0.77 -10.46 -5.52
N HIS A 175 2.06 -10.21 -5.75
CA HIS A 175 3.08 -10.39 -4.72
C HIS A 175 3.22 -9.10 -3.92
N CYS A 176 3.11 -9.20 -2.59
CA CYS A 176 3.43 -8.11 -1.68
C CYS A 176 4.89 -8.27 -1.23
N SER A 177 5.74 -7.27 -1.48
CA SER A 177 7.14 -7.29 -1.04
C SER A 177 7.26 -7.21 0.48
N ILE A 178 6.44 -6.38 1.13
CA ILE A 178 6.41 -6.21 2.59
C ILE A 178 6.05 -7.52 3.31
N CYS A 179 5.04 -8.23 2.84
CA CYS A 179 4.66 -9.55 3.37
C CYS A 179 5.54 -10.69 2.82
N ASN A 180 6.37 -10.42 1.82
CA ASN A 180 7.17 -11.37 1.05
C ASN A 180 6.39 -12.63 0.60
N ARG A 181 5.16 -12.44 0.10
CA ARG A 181 4.29 -13.54 -0.31
C ARG A 181 3.23 -13.07 -1.31
N CYS A 182 2.77 -13.99 -2.16
CA CYS A 182 1.59 -13.76 -3.00
C CYS A 182 0.30 -13.71 -2.18
N VAL A 183 -0.56 -12.75 -2.50
CA VAL A 183 -1.85 -12.52 -1.84
C VAL A 183 -2.97 -12.66 -2.87
N LEU A 184 -3.96 -13.49 -2.55
CA LEU A 184 -5.14 -13.71 -3.40
C LEU A 184 -6.01 -12.45 -3.45
N LYS A 185 -6.50 -12.09 -4.63
CA LYS A 185 -7.31 -10.86 -4.86
C LYS A 185 -6.73 -9.63 -4.17
N MET A 186 -5.40 -9.46 -4.26
CA MET A 186 -4.68 -8.42 -3.53
C MET A 186 -5.21 -7.04 -3.93
N ASP A 187 -5.53 -6.23 -2.93
CA ASP A 187 -5.85 -4.82 -3.10
C ASP A 187 -4.64 -3.95 -2.80
N HIS A 188 -4.13 -4.00 -1.57
CA HIS A 188 -2.93 -3.29 -1.15
C HIS A 188 -2.35 -3.89 0.14
N HIS A 189 -1.16 -3.44 0.53
CA HIS A 189 -0.66 -3.64 1.89
C HIS A 189 -1.03 -2.43 2.73
N CYS A 190 -1.68 -2.65 3.89
CA CYS A 190 -2.16 -1.57 4.73
C CYS A 190 -1.36 -1.51 6.04
N PRO A 191 -0.52 -0.48 6.24
CA PRO A 191 0.23 -0.31 7.49
C PRO A 191 -0.70 -0.17 8.71
N TRP A 192 -1.87 0.46 8.54
CA TRP A 192 -2.89 0.64 9.60
C TRP A 192 -3.53 -0.66 10.09
N LEU A 193 -3.37 -1.74 9.34
CA LEU A 193 -3.79 -3.08 9.74
C LEU A 193 -2.60 -3.99 10.10
N ASN A 194 -1.37 -3.53 9.84
CA ASN A 194 -0.18 -4.38 9.77
C ASN A 194 -0.42 -5.68 8.99
N ASN A 195 -1.21 -5.60 7.91
CA ASN A 195 -1.68 -6.74 7.14
C ASN A 195 -1.97 -6.34 5.70
N CYS A 196 -1.91 -7.29 4.78
CA CYS A 196 -2.41 -7.09 3.43
C CYS A 196 -3.94 -7.11 3.42
N VAL A 197 -4.53 -6.36 2.50
CA VAL A 197 -5.95 -6.45 2.14
C VAL A 197 -6.07 -7.32 0.90
N GLY A 198 -6.73 -8.46 1.03
CA GLY A 198 -6.89 -9.48 0.00
C GLY A 198 -8.23 -10.19 0.10
N HIS A 199 -8.36 -11.34 -0.57
CA HIS A 199 -9.62 -12.06 -0.76
C HIS A 199 -10.46 -12.21 0.51
N TYR A 200 -9.87 -12.71 1.60
CA TYR A 200 -10.61 -13.07 2.80
C TYR A 200 -10.87 -11.93 3.79
N ASN A 201 -10.16 -10.80 3.67
CA ASN A 201 -10.29 -9.68 4.62
C ASN A 201 -10.70 -8.34 3.99
N HIS A 202 -10.84 -8.25 2.66
CA HIS A 202 -11.25 -7.03 1.97
C HIS A 202 -12.59 -6.47 2.48
N ARG A 203 -13.58 -7.36 2.72
CA ARG A 203 -14.87 -6.96 3.29
C ARG A 203 -14.71 -6.32 4.67
N TYR A 204 -13.91 -6.93 5.55
CA TYR A 204 -13.67 -6.40 6.88
C TYR A 204 -12.98 -5.04 6.86
N PHE A 205 -11.98 -4.86 5.99
CA PHE A 205 -11.32 -3.57 5.79
C PHE A 205 -12.32 -2.49 5.34
N PHE A 206 -13.12 -2.76 4.31
CA PHE A 206 -14.09 -1.77 3.82
C PHE A 206 -15.12 -1.42 4.88
N SER A 207 -15.70 -2.42 5.56
CA SER A 207 -16.68 -2.21 6.62
C SER A 207 -16.08 -1.46 7.80
N PHE A 208 -14.83 -1.72 8.20
CA PHE A 208 -14.13 -0.92 9.20
C PHE A 208 -14.07 0.56 8.81
N CYS A 209 -13.61 0.86 7.59
CA CYS A 209 -13.54 2.23 7.10
C CYS A 209 -14.92 2.90 7.11
N LEU A 210 -15.95 2.21 6.62
CA LEU A 210 -17.32 2.70 6.59
C LEU A 210 -17.87 3.02 7.98
N PHE A 211 -17.83 2.06 8.91
CA PHE A 211 -18.39 2.25 10.25
C PHE A 211 -17.58 3.25 11.08
N MET A 212 -16.27 3.32 10.90
CA MET A 212 -15.43 4.35 11.53
C MET A 212 -15.79 5.74 10.98
N THR A 213 -15.93 5.90 9.66
CA THR A 213 -16.37 7.17 9.07
C THR A 213 -17.76 7.56 9.58
N MET A 214 -18.72 6.63 9.64
CA MET A 214 -20.05 6.89 10.18
C MET A 214 -19.99 7.32 11.65
N GLY A 215 -19.20 6.63 12.48
CA GLY A 215 -19.02 6.96 13.89
C GLY A 215 -18.38 8.34 14.10
N CYS A 216 -17.35 8.66 13.31
CA CYS A 216 -16.71 9.97 13.35
C CYS A 216 -17.65 11.09 12.90
N ILE A 217 -18.40 10.91 11.80
CA ILE A 217 -19.42 11.88 11.36
C ILE A 217 -20.47 12.08 12.45
N TYR A 218 -20.97 10.98 13.03
CA TYR A 218 -21.96 11.04 14.10
C TYR A 218 -21.44 11.80 15.32
N CYS A 219 -20.20 11.54 15.76
CA CYS A 219 -19.58 12.25 16.87
C CYS A 219 -19.39 13.75 16.54
N SER A 220 -18.93 14.07 15.33
CA SER A 220 -18.72 15.46 14.90
C SER A 220 -20.01 16.27 14.85
N ILE A 221 -21.10 15.68 14.35
CA ILE A 221 -22.42 16.33 14.30
C ILE A 221 -22.99 16.46 15.72
N SER A 222 -23.02 15.37 16.49
CA SER A 222 -23.63 15.35 17.82
C SER A 222 -22.89 16.26 18.82
N ALA A 223 -21.57 16.41 18.68
CA ALA A 223 -20.76 17.23 19.57
C ALA A 223 -20.59 18.68 19.11
N TRP A 224 -21.25 19.11 18.02
CA TRP A 224 -21.04 20.44 17.44
C TRP A 224 -21.34 21.59 18.41
N ASP A 225 -22.48 21.53 19.12
CA ASP A 225 -22.86 22.59 20.07
C ASP A 225 -21.91 22.63 21.26
N MET A 226 -21.60 21.46 21.82
CA MET A 226 -20.62 21.33 22.90
C MET A 226 -19.23 21.81 22.49
N PHE A 227 -18.82 21.57 21.25
CA PHE A 227 -17.57 22.05 20.70
C PHE A 227 -17.53 23.58 20.67
N ARG A 228 -18.59 24.23 20.16
CA ARG A 228 -18.67 25.71 20.12
C ARG A 228 -18.56 26.30 21.52
N ASP A 229 -19.30 25.75 22.48
CA ASP A 229 -19.28 26.20 23.87
C ASP A 229 -17.91 25.98 24.52
N ALA A 230 -17.31 24.81 24.31
CA ALA A 230 -15.99 24.50 24.84
C ALA A 230 -14.89 25.36 24.23
N TYR A 231 -14.98 25.65 22.93
CA TYR A 231 -14.04 26.50 22.21
C TYR A 231 -14.12 27.95 22.72
N ALA A 232 -15.33 28.50 22.82
CA ALA A 232 -15.56 29.84 23.37
C ALA A 232 -15.09 29.95 24.84
N ALA A 233 -15.34 28.92 25.64
CA ALA A 233 -14.85 28.85 27.02
C ALA A 233 -13.31 28.87 27.07
N ILE A 234 -12.63 28.12 26.19
CA ILE A 234 -11.16 28.11 26.11
C ILE A 234 -10.61 29.49 25.72
N GLU A 235 -11.21 30.17 24.75
CA GLU A 235 -10.79 31.52 24.38
C GLU A 235 -10.95 32.51 25.54
N ARG A 236 -12.08 32.46 26.25
CA ARG A 236 -12.29 33.29 27.46
C ARG A 236 -11.27 32.98 28.54
N MET A 237 -10.97 31.70 28.80
CA MET A 237 -9.96 31.29 29.77
C MET A 237 -8.58 31.85 29.42
N LYS A 238 -8.19 31.81 28.13
CA LYS A 238 -6.90 32.36 27.66
C LYS A 238 -6.82 33.87 27.84
N LEU A 239 -7.90 34.60 27.54
CA LEU A 239 -7.94 36.05 27.70
C LEU A 239 -7.78 36.44 29.19
N LEU A 240 -8.54 35.80 30.07
CA LEU A 240 -8.45 36.03 31.52
C LEU A 240 -7.07 35.69 32.09
N GLU A 241 -6.45 34.61 31.61
CA GLU A 241 -5.10 34.24 32.02
C GLU A 241 -4.06 35.27 31.57
N LYS A 242 -4.20 35.81 30.35
CA LYS A 242 -3.35 36.89 29.83
C LYS A 242 -3.50 38.17 30.64
N ASP A 243 -4.74 38.62 30.89
CA ASP A 243 -5.01 39.83 31.67
C ASP A 243 -4.45 39.70 33.08
N ARG A 244 -4.61 38.53 33.69
CA ARG A 244 -4.06 38.24 35.01
C ARG A 244 -2.53 38.24 35.03
N LEU A 245 -1.88 37.63 34.03
CA LEU A 245 -0.42 37.66 33.91
C LEU A 245 0.09 39.08 33.70
N GLN A 246 -0.64 39.91 32.95
CA GLN A 246 -0.32 41.31 32.76
C GLN A 246 -0.45 42.11 34.08
N VAL A 247 -1.51 41.88 34.85
CA VAL A 247 -1.66 42.47 36.20
C VAL A 247 -0.55 42.01 37.14
N ALA A 248 -0.22 40.72 37.14
CA ALA A 248 0.86 40.16 37.95
C ALA A 248 2.24 40.66 37.52
N ALA A 249 2.48 40.92 36.23
CA ALA A 249 3.73 41.53 35.75
C ALA A 249 3.87 42.99 36.18
N ASN A 250 2.73 43.70 36.28
CA ASN A 250 2.70 45.10 36.72
C ASN A 250 2.75 45.25 38.26
N GLN A 251 2.56 44.17 39.02
CA GLN A 251 2.66 44.15 40.48
C GLN A 251 3.92 43.38 40.92
N THR A 252 4.83 44.02 41.66
CA THR A 252 6.11 43.47 42.17
C THR A 252 5.94 42.41 43.27
N TYR A 253 5.07 41.41 43.09
CA TYR A 253 4.73 40.43 44.13
C TYR A 253 5.14 38.98 43.77
N TYR A 254 5.86 38.32 44.68
CA TYR A 254 6.46 36.99 44.53
C TYR A 254 5.49 35.80 44.73
N GLN A 255 4.16 36.01 44.70
CA GLN A 255 3.18 34.93 44.83
C GLN A 255 2.32 34.80 43.58
N THR A 256 2.39 33.65 42.93
CA THR A 256 1.49 33.29 41.84
C THR A 256 0.07 33.08 42.38
N PRO A 257 -0.96 33.81 41.89
CA PRO A 257 -2.31 33.61 42.38
C PRO A 257 -2.83 32.18 42.08
N PRO A 258 -3.85 31.66 42.78
CA PRO A 258 -4.45 30.38 42.43
C PRO A 258 -5.16 30.47 41.06
N PRO A 259 -5.17 29.42 40.22
CA PRO A 259 -5.80 29.45 38.91
C PRO A 259 -7.31 29.74 39.02
N THR A 260 -7.85 30.56 38.11
CA THR A 260 -9.26 30.96 38.09
C THR A 260 -10.21 29.81 37.71
N PHE A 261 -9.70 28.78 37.04
CA PHE A 261 -10.47 27.60 36.61
C PHE A 261 -9.86 26.32 37.14
N SER A 262 -10.71 25.40 37.58
CA SER A 262 -10.28 24.08 38.04
C SER A 262 -9.60 23.31 36.91
N PHE A 263 -8.65 22.44 37.26
CA PHE A 263 -7.99 21.56 36.29
C PHE A 263 -9.03 20.70 35.55
N ARG A 264 -10.05 20.20 36.26
CA ARG A 264 -11.14 19.38 35.70
C ARG A 264 -11.93 20.10 34.62
N GLN A 265 -12.31 21.37 34.84
CA GLN A 265 -13.02 22.17 33.83
C GLN A 265 -12.18 22.40 32.58
N ARG A 266 -10.89 22.77 32.75
CA ARG A 266 -9.97 22.94 31.61
C ARG A 266 -9.78 21.63 30.83
N ALA A 267 -9.63 20.51 31.53
CA ALA A 267 -9.50 19.19 30.92
C ALA A 267 -10.76 18.80 30.15
N PHE A 268 -11.95 19.07 30.70
CA PHE A 268 -13.23 18.82 30.03
C PHE A 268 -13.34 19.57 28.70
N HIS A 269 -13.19 20.90 28.69
CA HIS A 269 -13.30 21.69 27.46
C HIS A 269 -12.25 21.28 26.41
N LYS A 270 -11.00 21.03 26.84
CA LYS A 270 -9.95 20.54 25.93
C LYS A 270 -10.27 19.16 25.35
N SER A 271 -10.90 18.28 26.13
CA SER A 271 -11.30 16.94 25.68
C SER A 271 -12.41 16.99 24.64
N VAL A 272 -13.41 17.87 24.82
CA VAL A 272 -14.48 18.09 23.83
C VAL A 272 -13.91 18.63 22.52
N VAL A 273 -13.00 19.61 22.59
CA VAL A 273 -12.33 20.14 21.39
C VAL A 273 -11.48 19.08 20.70
N TYR A 274 -10.71 18.30 21.45
CA TYR A 274 -9.93 17.19 20.91
C TYR A 274 -10.82 16.15 20.20
N LEU A 275 -11.93 15.74 20.83
CA LEU A 275 -12.87 14.79 20.25
C LEU A 275 -13.43 15.30 18.92
N TRP A 276 -13.91 16.54 18.87
CA TRP A 276 -14.52 17.09 17.67
C TRP A 276 -13.51 17.24 16.53
N VAL A 277 -12.30 17.74 16.83
CA VAL A 277 -11.22 17.91 15.83
C VAL A 277 -10.74 16.56 15.29
N LEU A 278 -10.51 15.59 16.17
CA LEU A 278 -10.08 14.25 15.78
C LEU A 278 -11.14 13.55 14.93
N CYS A 279 -12.40 13.52 15.38
CA CYS A 279 -13.49 12.90 14.63
C CYS A 279 -13.71 13.58 13.27
N SER A 280 -13.69 14.92 13.20
CA SER A 280 -13.92 15.63 11.93
C SER A 280 -12.80 15.41 10.92
N SER A 281 -11.54 15.41 11.38
CA SER A 281 -10.39 15.16 10.51
C SER A 281 -10.35 13.71 10.00
N VAL A 282 -10.62 12.73 10.87
CA VAL A 282 -10.72 11.32 10.49
C VAL A 282 -11.90 11.07 9.55
N ALA A 283 -13.07 11.67 9.82
CA ALA A 283 -14.24 11.58 8.95
C ALA A 283 -13.93 12.03 7.52
N LEU A 284 -13.20 13.14 7.36
CA LEU A 284 -12.79 13.64 6.04
C LEU A 284 -11.80 12.69 5.36
N ALA A 285 -10.70 12.36 6.02
CA ALA A 285 -9.63 11.57 5.43
C ALA A 285 -10.08 10.12 5.13
N LEU A 286 -10.69 9.45 6.11
CA LEU A 286 -11.18 8.09 5.97
C LEU A 286 -12.44 8.01 5.11
N GLY A 287 -13.27 9.06 5.12
CA GLY A 287 -14.44 9.16 4.24
C GLY A 287 -14.06 9.20 2.77
N ALA A 288 -13.04 9.99 2.40
CA ALA A 288 -12.50 10.01 1.03
C ALA A 288 -11.97 8.63 0.61
N LEU A 289 -11.25 7.93 1.50
CA LEU A 289 -10.78 6.56 1.26
C LEU A 289 -11.95 5.58 1.10
N THR A 290 -12.98 5.69 1.95
CA THR A 290 -14.18 4.84 1.89
C THR A 290 -14.91 5.02 0.56
N LEU A 291 -15.12 6.26 0.11
CA LEU A 291 -15.74 6.58 -1.17
C LEU A 291 -14.92 6.04 -2.35
N TRP A 292 -13.60 6.13 -2.27
CA TRP A 292 -12.72 5.57 -3.27
C TRP A 292 -12.89 4.05 -3.41
N HIS A 293 -12.83 3.32 -2.29
CA HIS A 293 -13.03 1.87 -2.29
C HIS A 293 -14.46 1.50 -2.72
N ALA A 294 -15.47 2.27 -2.32
CA ALA A 294 -16.84 2.08 -2.78
C ALA A 294 -16.93 2.17 -4.32
N ALA A 295 -16.22 3.12 -4.94
CA ALA A 295 -16.15 3.24 -6.38
C ALA A 295 -15.42 2.06 -7.04
N LEU A 296 -14.39 1.50 -6.40
CA LEU A 296 -13.68 0.30 -6.88
C LEU A 296 -14.59 -0.94 -6.83
N ILE A 297 -15.28 -1.16 -5.70
CA ILE A 297 -16.22 -2.26 -5.50
C ILE A 297 -17.35 -2.18 -6.53
N THR A 298 -17.91 -0.99 -6.75
CA THR A 298 -18.95 -0.75 -7.76
C THR A 298 -18.52 -1.18 -9.17
N ARG A 299 -17.22 -1.03 -9.49
CA ARG A 299 -16.62 -1.42 -10.78
C ARG A 299 -16.12 -2.87 -10.83
N GLY A 300 -16.20 -3.61 -9.73
CA GLY A 300 -15.74 -5.00 -9.61
C GLY A 300 -14.22 -5.14 -9.66
N GLU A 301 -13.47 -4.10 -9.29
CA GLU A 301 -12.00 -4.06 -9.38
C GLU A 301 -11.34 -3.81 -8.03
N THR A 302 -10.11 -4.31 -7.85
CA THR A 302 -9.20 -3.88 -6.77
C THR A 302 -8.42 -2.62 -7.15
N SER A 303 -7.73 -2.02 -6.20
CA SER A 303 -6.82 -0.88 -6.42
C SER A 303 -5.74 -1.17 -7.47
N ILE A 304 -5.18 -2.40 -7.46
CA ILE A 304 -4.21 -2.85 -8.46
C ILE A 304 -4.89 -3.01 -9.82
N GLU A 305 -6.05 -3.67 -9.84
CA GLU A 305 -6.79 -3.92 -11.08
C GLU A 305 -7.24 -2.64 -11.75
N ARG A 306 -7.59 -1.58 -11.02
CA ARG A 306 -7.89 -0.27 -11.61
C ARG A 306 -6.75 0.23 -12.50
N HIS A 307 -5.50 0.05 -12.07
CA HIS A 307 -4.33 0.44 -12.86
C HIS A 307 -4.15 -0.46 -14.08
N ILE A 308 -4.33 -1.77 -13.92
CA ILE A 308 -4.24 -2.75 -15.01
C ILE A 308 -5.34 -2.48 -16.05
N ASN A 309 -6.59 -2.38 -15.62
CA ASN A 309 -7.77 -2.09 -16.42
C ASN A 309 -7.65 -0.75 -17.15
N LYS A 310 -7.06 0.28 -16.52
CA LYS A 310 -6.80 1.57 -17.18
C LYS A 310 -5.82 1.40 -18.34
N LYS A 311 -4.70 0.68 -18.15
CA LYS A 311 -3.72 0.40 -19.21
C LYS A 311 -4.32 -0.47 -20.32
N GLU A 312 -5.08 -1.50 -19.97
CA GLU A 312 -5.75 -2.38 -20.92
C GLU A 312 -6.83 -1.66 -21.74
N ARG A 313 -7.59 -0.76 -21.12
CA ARG A 313 -8.55 0.11 -21.81
C ARG A 313 -7.87 0.97 -22.86
N GLN A 314 -6.76 1.61 -22.51
CA GLN A 314 -5.98 2.41 -23.46
C GLN A 314 -5.42 1.54 -24.62
N ARG A 315 -4.94 0.34 -24.30
CA ARG A 315 -4.41 -0.61 -25.30
C ARG A 315 -5.48 -1.09 -26.29
N LEU A 316 -6.68 -1.41 -25.80
CA LEU A 316 -7.79 -1.87 -26.62
C LEU A 316 -8.43 -0.73 -27.43
N GLN A 317 -8.53 0.47 -26.84
CA GLN A 317 -9.04 1.65 -27.54
C GLN A 317 -8.19 1.99 -28.78
N LYS A 318 -6.86 1.89 -28.68
CA LYS A 318 -5.95 2.03 -29.83
C LYS A 318 -6.19 1.00 -30.94
N LYS A 319 -6.82 -0.14 -30.62
CA LYS A 319 -7.19 -1.20 -31.58
C LYS A 319 -8.66 -1.12 -32.00
N GLY A 320 -9.38 -0.05 -31.65
CA GLY A 320 -10.82 0.09 -31.91
C GLY A 320 -11.70 -0.88 -31.11
N LYS A 321 -11.18 -1.48 -30.03
CA LYS A 321 -11.89 -2.45 -29.19
C LYS A 321 -12.29 -1.83 -27.85
N VAL A 322 -13.44 -2.25 -27.32
CA VAL A 322 -13.92 -1.83 -26.00
C VAL A 322 -13.47 -2.83 -24.94
N PHE A 323 -12.81 -2.34 -23.89
CA PHE A 323 -12.46 -3.16 -22.72
C PHE A 323 -13.71 -3.43 -21.87
N ARG A 324 -13.95 -4.70 -21.54
CA ARG A 324 -14.95 -5.12 -20.54
C ARG A 324 -14.23 -5.79 -19.38
N ASN A 325 -14.50 -5.34 -18.15
CA ASN A 325 -13.96 -5.97 -16.95
C ASN A 325 -14.60 -7.35 -16.77
N PRO A 326 -13.85 -8.46 -16.85
CA PRO A 326 -14.41 -9.81 -16.71
C PRO A 326 -14.96 -10.10 -15.30
N TYR A 327 -14.54 -9.33 -14.29
CA TYR A 327 -14.96 -9.49 -12.89
C TYR A 327 -16.02 -8.49 -12.45
N SER A 328 -16.61 -7.72 -13.38
CA SER A 328 -17.74 -6.85 -13.08
C SER A 328 -19.04 -7.53 -13.47
N TYR A 329 -19.93 -7.69 -12.49
CA TYR A 329 -21.24 -8.32 -12.65
C TYR A 329 -22.38 -7.29 -12.82
N GLY A 330 -22.09 -6.01 -12.63
CA GLY A 330 -23.07 -4.93 -12.52
C GLY A 330 -22.90 -4.22 -11.18
N SER A 331 -23.17 -2.91 -11.12
CA SER A 331 -22.88 -2.09 -9.92
C SER A 331 -23.44 -2.72 -8.65
N TRP A 332 -24.72 -3.10 -8.66
CA TRP A 332 -25.40 -3.68 -7.50
C TRP A 332 -24.93 -5.10 -7.18
N ASP A 333 -24.76 -5.95 -8.19
CA ASP A 333 -24.35 -7.34 -7.97
C ASP A 333 -22.89 -7.44 -7.52
N ASN A 334 -22.03 -6.51 -7.92
CA ASN A 334 -20.69 -6.38 -7.36
C ASN A 334 -20.73 -6.14 -5.84
N TRP A 335 -21.65 -5.30 -5.35
CA TRP A 335 -21.84 -5.07 -3.92
C TRP A 335 -22.38 -6.30 -3.20
N LYS A 336 -23.38 -7.00 -3.78
CA LYS A 336 -23.88 -8.26 -3.20
C LYS A 336 -22.77 -9.29 -3.06
N VAL A 337 -22.00 -9.52 -4.13
CA VAL A 337 -20.89 -10.48 -4.12
C VAL A 337 -19.80 -10.05 -3.12
N PHE A 338 -19.50 -8.76 -3.03
CA PHE A 338 -18.51 -8.24 -2.10
C PHE A 338 -18.92 -8.38 -0.63
N LEU A 339 -20.18 -8.08 -0.31
CA LEU A 339 -20.74 -8.18 1.03
C LEU A 339 -21.22 -9.59 1.40
N GLY A 340 -21.24 -10.51 0.42
CA GLY A 340 -21.77 -11.87 0.59
C GLY A 340 -23.29 -11.87 0.78
N VAL A 341 -24.05 -11.07 0.05
CA VAL A 341 -25.51 -10.97 0.19
C VAL A 341 -26.22 -11.74 -0.91
N ASP A 342 -26.51 -13.01 -0.64
CA ASP A 342 -27.29 -13.86 -1.56
C ASP A 342 -28.81 -13.68 -1.44
N VAL A 343 -29.34 -13.53 -0.20
CA VAL A 343 -30.78 -13.36 0.07
C VAL A 343 -31.05 -12.08 0.87
N PRO A 344 -32.27 -11.53 0.85
CA PRO A 344 -32.57 -10.27 1.55
C PRO A 344 -32.25 -10.25 3.04
N ARG A 345 -32.42 -11.38 3.75
CA ARG A 345 -32.11 -11.51 5.19
C ARG A 345 -30.61 -11.36 5.49
N HIS A 346 -29.74 -11.53 4.50
CA HIS A 346 -28.31 -11.33 4.65
C HIS A 346 -27.93 -9.86 4.87
N TRP A 347 -28.74 -8.89 4.43
CA TRP A 347 -28.47 -7.48 4.76
C TRP A 347 -28.40 -7.27 6.28
N LEU A 348 -29.32 -7.86 7.03
CA LEU A 348 -29.30 -7.76 8.49
C LEU A 348 -28.14 -8.56 9.10
N THR A 349 -28.02 -9.85 8.74
CA THR A 349 -27.11 -10.80 9.41
C THR A 349 -25.64 -10.70 8.97
N ARG A 350 -25.37 -10.14 7.78
CA ARG A 350 -24.04 -10.09 7.15
C ARG A 350 -23.49 -8.66 7.02
N VAL A 351 -24.34 -7.64 7.02
CA VAL A 351 -23.94 -6.22 6.86
C VAL A 351 -24.22 -5.38 8.11
N LEU A 352 -25.41 -5.47 8.70
CA LEU A 352 -25.78 -4.67 9.88
C LEU A 352 -25.32 -5.28 11.21
N LEU A 353 -24.99 -6.57 11.24
CA LEU A 353 -24.48 -7.27 12.41
C LEU A 353 -23.06 -7.80 12.17
N PRO A 354 -22.24 -7.96 13.24
CA PRO A 354 -20.95 -8.63 13.15
C PRO A 354 -21.07 -10.01 12.52
N SER A 355 -20.34 -10.25 11.43
CA SER A 355 -20.49 -11.49 10.68
C SER A 355 -19.15 -12.02 10.16
N PRO A 356 -18.66 -13.18 10.65
CA PRO A 356 -17.38 -13.75 10.28
C PRO A 356 -17.42 -14.56 8.97
N HIS A 357 -18.52 -14.52 8.22
CA HIS A 357 -18.70 -15.37 7.03
C HIS A 357 -17.60 -15.12 5.97
N PRO A 358 -17.16 -16.18 5.27
CA PRO A 358 -16.14 -16.06 4.24
C PRO A 358 -16.70 -15.42 2.96
N PRO A 359 -15.84 -14.82 2.11
CA PRO A 359 -16.22 -14.42 0.76
C PRO A 359 -16.57 -15.65 -0.10
N HIS A 360 -17.22 -15.42 -1.24
CA HIS A 360 -17.47 -16.48 -2.22
C HIS A 360 -16.16 -17.03 -2.81
N GLY A 361 -16.07 -18.36 -2.87
CA GLY A 361 -14.95 -19.08 -3.47
C GLY A 361 -13.63 -18.96 -2.69
N THR A 362 -12.62 -19.66 -3.19
CA THR A 362 -11.30 -19.76 -2.53
C THR A 362 -10.34 -18.63 -2.92
N GLY A 363 -10.69 -17.83 -3.94
CA GLY A 363 -9.81 -16.82 -4.54
C GLY A 363 -8.78 -17.39 -5.52
N LEU A 364 -8.77 -18.72 -5.73
CA LEU A 364 -7.92 -19.38 -6.74
C LEU A 364 -8.59 -19.39 -8.12
N SER A 365 -9.90 -19.58 -8.15
CA SER A 365 -10.76 -19.49 -9.34
C SER A 365 -11.88 -18.47 -9.11
N TRP A 366 -12.44 -17.96 -10.21
CA TRP A 366 -13.45 -16.89 -10.22
C TRP A 366 -14.68 -17.33 -10.99
N GLU A 367 -15.33 -18.39 -10.50
CA GLU A 367 -16.62 -18.83 -11.02
C GLU A 367 -17.71 -17.79 -10.75
N LEU A 368 -18.78 -17.81 -11.55
CA LEU A 368 -19.92 -16.94 -11.32
C LEU A 368 -20.56 -17.25 -9.96
N PRO A 369 -20.67 -16.24 -9.05
CA PRO A 369 -21.32 -16.42 -7.77
C PRO A 369 -22.80 -16.82 -7.93
N PRO A 370 -23.37 -17.61 -6.99
CA PRO A 370 -24.76 -18.07 -7.07
C PRO A 370 -25.77 -16.92 -7.29
N CYS A 371 -25.63 -15.83 -6.54
CA CYS A 371 -26.51 -14.66 -6.64
C CYS A 371 -26.53 -13.99 -8.03
N VAL A 372 -25.46 -14.17 -8.82
CA VAL A 372 -25.35 -13.68 -10.21
C VAL A 372 -25.79 -14.74 -11.20
N ARG A 373 -25.51 -16.02 -10.90
CA ARG A 373 -25.87 -17.17 -11.76
C ARG A 373 -27.38 -17.28 -11.91
N GLU A 374 -28.13 -17.23 -10.81
CA GLU A 374 -29.60 -17.37 -10.81
C GLU A 374 -30.30 -16.25 -11.61
N GLN A 375 -29.76 -15.04 -11.62
CA GLN A 375 -30.31 -13.93 -12.40
C GLN A 375 -29.98 -13.99 -13.90
N ARG A 376 -28.93 -14.72 -14.28
CA ARG A 376 -28.50 -14.89 -15.68
C ARG A 376 -29.02 -16.15 -16.35
N VAL A 377 -29.61 -17.08 -15.59
CA VAL A 377 -30.43 -18.14 -16.17
C VAL A 377 -31.76 -17.49 -16.52
N PRO A 378 -32.06 -17.21 -17.80
CA PRO A 378 -33.40 -16.81 -18.16
C PRO A 378 -34.33 -17.97 -17.83
N LEU A 379 -35.61 -17.63 -17.66
CA LEU A 379 -36.77 -18.48 -17.93
C LEU A 379 -36.62 -19.21 -19.29
N LEU A 380 -35.75 -20.20 -19.37
CA LEU A 380 -35.63 -21.21 -20.43
C LEU A 380 -36.28 -22.52 -19.99
N ALA A 381 -37.02 -22.48 -18.88
CA ALA A 381 -37.79 -23.57 -18.33
C ALA A 381 -39.16 -23.05 -17.85
N ILE A 382 -39.95 -22.50 -18.79
CA ILE A 382 -41.41 -22.60 -18.79
C ILE A 382 -41.84 -22.83 -20.24
#